data_AF-A0A956W905-F1
#
_entry.id   AF-A0A956W905-F1
#
_cell.length_a   1.000
_cell.length_b   1.000
_cell.length_c   1.000
_cell.angle_alpha   90.00
_cell.angle_beta   90.00
_cell.angle_gamma   90.00
#
_symmetry.space_group_name_H-M   'P 1'
#
loop_
_entity.id
_entity.type
_entity.pdbx_description
1 polymer ?
#
loop_
_entity_poly.entity_id
_entity_poly.type
_entity_poly.pdbx_seq_one_letter_code
_entity_poly.pdbx_strand_id
1 'polypeptide(L)'
;MKRVTSVELDRMFYTYRLHPEERWLIDASTVTSFSPDAVSHAVENFVALHRQHGLRLIVAVITSPLVRMGAATAAMSLRALKTPVEIEIVEERAAGVALLRALT
;
A
#
# COMPACT_ATOMS: atom_id res chain seq x y z
N MET A 1 6.23 5.90 -19.27
CA MET A 1 5.03 5.47 -18.51
C MET A 1 5.49 4.46 -17.47
N LYS A 2 5.30 4.73 -16.17
CA LYS A 2 5.77 3.82 -15.10
C LYS A 2 4.63 2.89 -14.69
N ARG A 3 4.90 1.59 -14.76
CA ARG A 3 3.97 0.52 -14.38
C ARG A 3 4.53 -0.15 -13.12
N VAL A 4 3.67 -0.49 -12.16
CA VAL A 4 4.05 -1.36 -11.03
C VAL A 4 3.83 -2.83 -11.38
N THR A 5 4.86 -3.64 -11.12
CA THR A 5 4.89 -5.09 -11.27
C THR A 5 5.04 -5.79 -9.92
N SER A 6 4.78 -7.09 -9.86
CA SER A 6 5.04 -7.92 -8.67
C SER A 6 6.50 -7.84 -8.20
N VAL A 7 7.46 -7.78 -9.13
CA VAL A 7 8.89 -7.61 -8.80
C VAL A 7 9.18 -6.28 -8.11
N GLU A 8 8.54 -5.18 -8.53
CA GLU A 8 8.71 -3.88 -7.87
C GLU A 8 8.05 -3.86 -6.48
N LEU A 9 6.90 -4.52 -6.34
CA LEU A 9 6.26 -4.74 -5.05
C LEU A 9 7.15 -5.56 -4.11
N ASP A 10 7.81 -6.61 -4.60
CA ASP A 10 8.73 -7.42 -3.79
C ASP A 10 9.87 -6.60 -3.19
N ARG A 11 10.45 -5.68 -3.97
CA ARG A 11 11.49 -4.76 -3.48
C ARG A 11 10.96 -3.83 -2.40
N MET A 12 9.75 -3.32 -2.61
CA MET A 12 9.06 -2.45 -1.65
C MET A 12 8.78 -3.19 -0.33
N PHE A 13 8.28 -4.43 -0.40
CA PHE A 13 8.04 -5.27 0.77
C PHE A 13 9.32 -5.72 1.46
N TYR A 14 10.38 -6.03 0.70
CA TYR A 14 11.69 -6.32 1.26
C TYR A 14 12.21 -5.14 2.08
N THR A 15 12.09 -3.92 1.55
CA THR A 15 12.52 -2.70 2.25
C THR A 15 11.75 -2.50 3.56
N TYR A 16 10.42 -2.68 3.54
CA TYR A 16 9.62 -2.62 4.76
C TYR A 16 10.08 -3.64 5.82
N ARG A 17 10.39 -4.89 5.42
CA ARG A 17 10.83 -5.93 6.36
C ARG A 17 12.14 -5.60 7.08
N LEU A 18 12.97 -4.72 6.52
CA LEU A 18 14.20 -4.25 7.17
C LEU A 18 13.91 -3.25 8.29
N HIS A 19 12.80 -2.50 8.19
CA HIS A 19 12.40 -1.46 9.14
C HIS A 19 10.86 -1.51 9.33
N PRO A 20 10.34 -2.54 10.03
CA PRO A 20 8.91 -2.72 10.16
C PRO A 20 8.29 -1.64 11.07
N GLU A 21 7.14 -1.11 10.65
CA GLU A 21 6.37 -0.11 11.38
C GLU A 21 4.87 -0.45 11.31
N GLU A 22 4.09 -0.21 12.37
CA GLU A 22 2.65 -0.46 12.33
C GLU A 22 1.91 0.36 11.26
N ARG A 23 2.54 1.43 10.76
CA ARG A 23 1.99 2.36 9.77
C ARG A 23 3.02 2.60 8.68
N TRP A 24 2.59 2.58 7.44
CA TRP A 24 3.51 2.64 6.30
C TRP A 24 3.08 3.66 5.25
N LEU A 25 3.99 4.57 4.87
CA LEU A 25 3.82 5.45 3.72
C LEU A 25 4.32 4.78 2.44
N ILE A 26 3.44 4.63 1.45
CA ILE A 26 3.81 4.17 0.10
C ILE A 26 3.64 5.32 -0.87
N ASP A 27 4.73 5.74 -1.51
CA ASP A 27 4.68 6.76 -2.57
C ASP A 27 4.61 6.11 -3.96
N ALA A 28 3.41 6.11 -4.54
CA ALA A 28 3.13 5.65 -5.89
C ALA A 28 2.70 6.80 -6.82
N SER A 29 3.05 8.05 -6.48
CA SER A 29 2.65 9.26 -7.23
C SER A 29 3.15 9.30 -8.68
N THR A 30 4.23 8.56 -8.97
CA THR A 30 4.82 8.44 -10.31
C THR A 30 4.28 7.25 -11.09
N VAL A 31 3.47 6.39 -10.47
CA VAL A 31 2.95 5.15 -11.08
C VAL A 31 1.67 5.46 -11.84
N THR A 32 1.60 4.99 -13.07
CA THR A 32 0.49 5.26 -13.99
C THR A 32 -0.39 4.04 -14.25
N SER A 33 0.13 2.82 -14.07
CA SER A 33 -0.58 1.55 -14.26
C SER A 33 0.01 0.44 -13.39
N PHE A 34 -0.66 -0.72 -13.34
CA PHE A 34 -0.21 -1.90 -12.59
C PHE A 34 -0.38 -3.18 -13.43
N SER A 35 0.30 -4.26 -13.07
CA SER A 35 0.10 -5.58 -13.68
C SER A 35 -1.13 -6.30 -13.12
N PRO A 36 -1.81 -7.18 -13.90
CA PRO A 36 -3.04 -7.84 -13.44
C PRO A 36 -2.91 -8.57 -12.09
N ASP A 37 -1.73 -9.11 -11.80
CA ASP A 37 -1.38 -9.83 -10.57
C ASP A 37 -1.01 -8.92 -9.39
N ALA A 38 -0.71 -7.63 -9.63
CA ALA A 38 -0.17 -6.74 -8.61
C ALA A 38 -1.11 -6.55 -7.41
N VAL A 39 -2.43 -6.55 -7.63
CA VAL A 39 -3.41 -6.39 -6.55
C VAL A 39 -3.42 -7.60 -5.63
N SER A 40 -3.54 -8.81 -6.17
CA SER A 40 -3.51 -10.05 -5.38
C SER A 40 -2.19 -10.19 -4.61
N HIS A 41 -1.07 -9.92 -5.29
CA HIS A 41 0.25 -9.96 -4.68
C HIS A 41 0.40 -8.95 -3.54
N ALA A 42 -0.12 -7.74 -3.70
CA ALA A 42 -0.11 -6.73 -2.66
C ALA A 42 -0.95 -7.16 -1.44
N VAL A 43 -2.15 -7.68 -1.66
CA VAL A 43 -3.05 -8.16 -0.59
C VAL A 43 -2.39 -9.28 0.22
N GLU A 44 -1.82 -10.29 -0.44
CA GLU A 44 -1.14 -11.41 0.22
C GLU A 44 0.02 -10.91 1.09
N ASN A 45 0.84 -10.00 0.56
CA ASN A 45 1.94 -9.42 1.31
C ASN A 45 1.46 -8.54 2.47
N PHE A 46 0.45 -7.70 2.30
CA PHE A 46 -0.07 -6.88 3.41
C PHE A 46 -0.62 -7.75 4.55
N VAL A 47 -1.32 -8.84 4.23
CA VAL A 47 -1.78 -9.81 5.26
C VAL A 47 -0.59 -10.47 5.96
N ALA A 48 0.44 -10.87 5.20
CA ALA A 48 1.65 -11.46 5.78
C ALA A 48 2.38 -10.46 6.70
N LEU A 49 2.57 -9.22 6.25
CA LEU A 49 3.21 -8.15 7.02
C LEU A 49 2.41 -7.78 8.27
N HIS A 50 1.08 -7.79 8.22
CA HIS A 50 0.25 -7.65 9.41
C HIS A 50 0.53 -8.76 10.43
N ARG A 51 0.48 -10.02 9.99
CA ARG A 51 0.69 -11.18 10.87
C ARG A 51 2.09 -11.23 11.49
N GLN A 52 3.10 -10.85 10.72
CA GLN A 52 4.51 -10.98 11.13
C GLN A 52 5.03 -9.74 11.87
N HIS A 53 4.53 -8.56 11.52
CA HIS A 53 5.12 -7.28 11.94
C HIS A 53 4.09 -6.27 12.47
N GLY A 54 2.81 -6.63 12.57
CA GLY A 54 1.80 -5.76 13.15
C GLY A 54 1.39 -4.58 12.27
N LEU A 55 1.63 -4.62 10.95
CA LEU A 55 1.14 -3.60 10.02
C LEU A 55 -0.38 -3.40 10.19
N ARG A 56 -0.82 -2.15 10.32
CA ARG A 56 -2.23 -1.78 10.53
C ARG A 56 -2.72 -0.70 9.58
N LEU A 57 -1.83 0.21 9.15
CA LEU A 57 -2.22 1.31 8.28
C LEU A 57 -1.23 1.47 7.13
N ILE A 58 -1.77 1.65 5.92
CA ILE A 58 -1.01 2.03 4.74
C ILE A 58 -1.56 3.38 4.27
N VAL A 59 -0.68 4.37 4.15
CA VAL A 59 -1.02 5.65 3.52
C VAL A 59 -0.38 5.65 2.13
N ALA A 60 -1.19 5.57 1.10
CA ALA A 60 -0.75 5.45 -0.29
C ALA A 60 -0.90 6.80 -1.02
N VAL A 61 0.21 7.36 -1.50
CA VAL A 61 0.22 8.56 -2.33
C VAL A 61 0.02 8.14 -3.78
N ILE A 62 -1.16 8.42 -4.35
CA ILE A 62 -1.54 7.96 -5.70
C ILE A 62 -2.22 9.08 -6.49
N THR A 63 -1.67 9.40 -7.65
CA THR A 63 -2.21 10.41 -8.59
C THR A 63 -3.00 9.79 -9.73
N SER A 64 -2.63 8.59 -10.19
CA SER A 64 -3.29 7.90 -11.31
C SER A 64 -4.63 7.26 -10.91
N PRO A 65 -5.75 7.57 -11.61
CA PRO A 65 -7.05 6.95 -11.34
C PRO A 65 -7.04 5.41 -11.46
N LEU A 66 -6.28 4.88 -12.43
CA LEU A 66 -6.16 3.44 -12.61
C LEU A 66 -5.51 2.80 -11.37
N VAL A 67 -4.41 3.38 -10.88
CA VAL A 67 -3.71 2.87 -9.70
C VAL A 67 -4.58 3.02 -8.44
N ARG A 68 -5.37 4.10 -8.32
CA ARG A 68 -6.34 4.28 -7.22
C ARG A 68 -7.39 3.15 -7.20
N MET A 69 -7.89 2.76 -8.37
CA MET A 69 -8.82 1.63 -8.48
C MET A 69 -8.19 0.31 -7.99
N GLY A 70 -6.91 0.07 -8.34
CA GLY A 70 -6.17 -1.09 -7.83
C GLY A 70 -6.00 -1.06 -6.31
N ALA A 71 -5.63 0.08 -5.72
CA ALA A 71 -5.51 0.26 -4.28
C ALA A 71 -6.86 0.10 -3.55
N ALA A 72 -7.93 0.65 -4.10
CA ALA A 72 -9.28 0.47 -3.56
C ALA A 72 -9.72 -1.00 -3.60
N THR A 73 -9.37 -1.72 -4.67
CA THR A 73 -9.64 -3.16 -4.77
C THR A 73 -8.86 -3.92 -3.70
N ALA A 74 -7.58 -3.61 -3.50
CA ALA A 74 -6.79 -4.21 -2.42
C ALA A 74 -7.41 -3.93 -1.04
N ALA A 75 -7.86 -2.70 -0.77
CA ALA A 75 -8.51 -2.33 0.47
C ALA A 75 -9.81 -3.13 0.72
N MET A 76 -10.63 -3.31 -0.32
CA MET A 76 -11.83 -4.14 -0.25
C MET A 76 -11.50 -5.61 0.01
N SER A 77 -10.49 -6.17 -0.66
CA SER A 77 -10.04 -7.55 -0.44
C SER A 77 -9.52 -7.76 0.98
N LEU A 78 -8.75 -6.82 1.52
CA LEU A 78 -8.28 -6.85 2.91
C LEU A 78 -9.47 -6.88 3.88
N ARG A 79 -10.46 -6.02 3.68
CA ARG A 79 -11.69 -6.01 4.49
C ARG A 79 -12.47 -7.32 4.39
N ALA A 80 -12.59 -7.90 3.19
CA ALA A 80 -13.26 -9.19 2.98
C ALA A 80 -12.56 -10.34 3.72
N LEU A 81 -11.23 -10.29 3.80
CA LEU A 81 -10.40 -11.22 4.58
C LEU A 81 -10.40 -10.94 6.09
N LYS A 82 -11.16 -9.93 6.55
CA LYS A 82 -11.23 -9.50 7.95
C LYS A 82 -9.87 -9.16 8.57
N THR A 83 -8.93 -8.68 7.75
CA THR A 83 -7.67 -8.15 8.28
C THR A 83 -7.91 -6.74 8.85
N PRO A 84 -7.20 -6.34 9.92
CA PRO A 84 -7.28 -4.98 10.46
C PRO A 84 -6.41 -3.98 9.68
N VAL A 85 -5.83 -4.36 8.54
CA VAL A 85 -5.04 -3.45 7.70
C VAL A 85 -5.96 -2.49 6.94
N GLU A 86 -5.77 -1.21 7.16
CA GLU A 86 -6.44 -0.12 6.46
C GLU A 86 -5.55 0.50 5.38
N ILE A 87 -6.16 0.99 4.30
CA ILE A 87 -5.47 1.73 3.23
C ILE A 87 -6.15 3.08 3.07
N GLU A 88 -5.40 4.15 3.35
CA GLU A 88 -5.79 5.53 3.11
C GLU A 88 -5.10 6.05 1.85
N ILE A 89 -5.87 6.63 0.92
CA ILE A 89 -5.33 7.13 -0.35
C ILE A 89 -5.30 8.65 -0.30
N VAL A 90 -4.14 9.23 -0.61
CA VAL A 90 -3.92 10.67 -0.71
C VAL A 90 -3.28 11.02 -2.05
N GLU A 91 -3.41 12.27 -2.49
CA GLU A 91 -2.85 12.71 -3.79
C GLU A 91 -1.46 13.34 -3.65
N GLU A 92 -1.13 13.80 -2.43
CA GLU A 92 0.11 14.52 -2.14
C GLU A 92 0.89 13.86 -1.01
N ARG A 93 2.21 13.78 -1.17
CA ARG A 93 3.10 13.22 -0.14
C ARG A 93 3.02 14.01 1.16
N ALA A 94 2.89 15.33 1.10
CA ALA A 94 2.76 16.17 2.28
C ALA A 94 1.51 15.81 3.11
N ALA A 95 0.37 15.58 2.45
CA ALA A 95 -0.86 15.12 3.08
C ALA A 95 -0.67 13.73 3.74
N GLY A 96 0.02 12.82 3.07
CA GLY A 96 0.30 11.49 3.63
C GLY A 96 1.17 11.52 4.89
N VAL A 97 2.22 12.35 4.88
CA VAL A 97 3.07 12.56 6.07
C VAL A 97 2.29 13.23 7.20
N ALA A 98 1.43 14.22 6.88
CA ALA A 98 0.59 14.88 7.87
C ALA A 98 -0.40 13.91 8.52
N LEU A 99 -1.02 13.04 7.72
CA LEU A 99 -1.95 12.01 8.22
C LEU A 99 -1.26 11.04 9.18
N LEU A 100 -0.07 10.54 8.83
CA LEU A 100 0.68 9.64 9.72
C LEU A 100 1.02 10.29 11.06
N ARG A 101 1.37 11.58 11.05
CA ARG A 101 1.65 12.34 12.27
C ARG A 101 0.41 12.57 13.13
N ALA A 102 -0.73 12.89 12.51
CA ALA A 102 -1.98 13.15 13.22
C ALA A 102 -2.54 11.95 13.99
N LEU A 103 -2.13 10.73 13.60
CA LEU A 103 -2.56 9.49 14.23
C LEU A 103 -1.64 9.05 15.37
N THR A 104 -0.54 9.77 15.63
CA THR A 104 0.47 9.46 16.67
C THR A 104 0.03 9.98 18.02
#